data_AF-A0A7Y6YHJ8-F1
#
_entry.id   AF-A0A7Y6YHJ8-F1
#
_cell.length_a   1.000
_cell.length_b   1.000
_cell.length_c   1.000
_cell.angle_alpha   90.00
_cell.angle_beta   90.00
_cell.angle_gamma   90.00
#
_symmetry.space_group_name_H-M   'P 1'
#
loop_
_entity.id
_entity.type
_entity.pdbx_description
1 polymer ?
#
loop_
_entity_poly.entity_id
_entity_poly.type
_entity_poly.pdbx_seq_one_letter_code
_entity_poly.pdbx_strand_id
1 'polypeptide(L)'
;MSKIGSNIAYILRGSFLANERMMRLFPFAVFLTFLSLITIYSAHSADRKVHRINQLESEVDELESEHFDTKARLMQLGLESRVEERAQQLGLQTAEHPPIQLNAEND
;
A
#
# COMPACT_ATOMS: atom_id res chain seq x y z
N MET A 1 -20.91 -57.74 15.68
CA MET A 1 -20.17 -56.51 15.34
C MET A 1 -20.32 -56.25 13.85
N SER A 2 -21.19 -55.32 13.40
CA SER A 2 -21.36 -55.01 11.95
C SER A 2 -22.20 -53.73 11.65
N LYS A 3 -22.96 -53.18 12.60
CA LYS A 3 -23.88 -52.06 12.32
C LYS A 3 -23.22 -50.73 11.94
N ILE A 4 -21.96 -50.50 12.32
CA ILE A 4 -21.27 -49.22 12.05
C ILE A 4 -20.82 -49.12 10.59
N GLY A 5 -20.26 -50.20 10.02
CA GLY A 5 -19.82 -50.24 8.63
C GLY A 5 -20.97 -50.13 7.62
N SER A 6 -22.13 -50.72 7.93
CA SER A 6 -23.31 -50.64 7.07
C SER A 6 -23.89 -49.23 6.98
N ASN A 7 -23.82 -48.44 8.06
CA ASN A 7 -24.36 -47.08 8.09
C ASN A 7 -23.49 -46.10 7.29
N ILE A 8 -22.17 -46.25 7.35
CA ILE A 8 -21.22 -45.46 6.55
C ILE A 8 -21.38 -45.79 5.07
N ALA A 9 -21.48 -47.07 4.72
CA ALA A 9 -21.73 -47.51 3.34
C ALA A 9 -23.09 -47.02 2.80
N TYR A 10 -24.11 -46.93 3.64
CA TYR A 10 -25.42 -46.36 3.28
C TYR A 10 -25.31 -44.86 2.96
N ILE A 11 -24.61 -44.08 3.79
CA ILE A 11 -24.38 -42.64 3.55
C ILE A 11 -23.56 -42.41 2.27
N LEU A 12 -22.50 -43.20 2.05
CA LEU A 12 -21.66 -43.12 0.84
C LEU A 12 -22.40 -43.52 -0.44
N ARG A 13 -23.40 -44.42 -0.34
CA ARG A 13 -24.27 -44.80 -1.48
C ARG A 13 -25.34 -43.75 -1.80
N GLY A 14 -25.40 -42.64 -1.06
CA GLY A 14 -26.28 -41.51 -1.39
C GLY A 14 -27.76 -41.75 -1.09
N SER A 15 -28.12 -42.84 -0.40
CA SER A 15 -29.51 -43.11 0.01
C SER A 15 -30.07 -42.06 0.97
N PHE A 16 -29.21 -41.28 1.62
CA PHE A 16 -29.58 -40.08 2.37
C PHE A 16 -30.11 -38.95 1.46
N LEU A 17 -29.51 -38.76 0.28
CA LEU A 17 -29.91 -37.73 -0.69
C LEU A 17 -31.23 -38.09 -1.40
N ALA A 18 -31.53 -39.38 -1.53
CA ALA A 18 -32.75 -39.90 -2.16
C ALA A 18 -34.01 -39.79 -1.28
N ASN A 19 -33.89 -39.32 -0.04
CA ASN A 19 -35.04 -39.08 0.83
C ASN A 19 -35.77 -37.80 0.39
N GLU A 20 -37.09 -37.86 0.20
CA GLU A 20 -37.92 -36.75 -0.30
C GLU A 20 -37.74 -35.44 0.49
N ARG A 21 -37.51 -35.52 1.80
CA ARG A 21 -37.23 -34.36 2.65
C ARG A 21 -35.86 -33.73 2.39
N MET A 22 -34.86 -34.54 2.08
CA MET A 22 -33.51 -34.06 1.75
C MET A 22 -33.50 -33.38 0.38
N MET A 23 -34.23 -33.94 -0.59
CA MET A 23 -34.27 -33.40 -1.94
C MET A 23 -34.82 -31.97 -1.98
N ARG A 24 -35.73 -31.61 -1.07
CA ARG A 24 -36.25 -30.24 -0.90
C ARG A 24 -35.22 -29.28 -0.29
N LEU A 25 -34.29 -29.77 0.53
CA LEU A 25 -33.26 -28.96 1.22
C LEU A 25 -31.92 -28.95 0.48
N PHE A 26 -31.70 -29.85 -0.47
CA PHE A 26 -30.46 -29.97 -1.23
C PHE A 26 -30.04 -28.68 -1.95
N PRO A 27 -30.95 -27.93 -2.62
CA PRO A 27 -30.59 -26.65 -3.23
C PRO A 27 -30.07 -25.63 -2.22
N PHE A 28 -30.58 -25.65 -0.99
CA PHE A 28 -30.12 -24.76 0.09
C PHE A 28 -28.71 -25.15 0.58
N ALA A 29 -28.39 -26.44 0.66
CA ALA A 29 -27.04 -26.89 1.02
C ALA A 29 -26.00 -26.53 -0.06
N VAL A 30 -26.37 -26.66 -1.35
CA VAL A 30 -25.53 -26.22 -2.46
C VAL A 30 -25.31 -24.71 -2.42
N PHE A 31 -26.36 -23.94 -2.11
CA PHE A 31 -26.27 -22.49 -1.94
C PHE A 31 -25.28 -22.09 -0.82
N LEU A 32 -25.34 -22.74 0.35
CA LEU A 32 -24.40 -22.46 1.44
C LEU A 32 -22.95 -22.83 1.10
N THR A 33 -22.78 -23.94 0.37
CA THR A 33 -21.45 -24.36 -0.11
C THR A 33 -20.90 -23.34 -1.10
N PHE A 34 -21.72 -22.88 -2.04
CA PHE A 34 -21.36 -21.83 -2.99
C PHE A 34 -21.00 -20.52 -2.28
N LEU A 35 -21.80 -20.10 -1.28
CA LEU A 35 -21.51 -18.90 -0.49
C LEU A 35 -20.19 -19.02 0.27
N SER A 36 -19.90 -20.21 0.80
CA SER A 36 -18.64 -20.52 1.48
C SER A 36 -17.43 -20.40 0.54
N LEU A 37 -17.56 -20.88 -0.70
CA LEU A 37 -16.53 -20.72 -1.74
C LEU A 37 -16.30 -19.24 -2.08
N ILE A 38 -17.36 -18.43 -2.20
CA ILE A 38 -17.24 -16.99 -2.43
C ILE A 38 -16.46 -16.32 -1.29
N THR A 39 -16.78 -16.66 -0.04
CA THR A 39 -16.10 -16.10 1.13
C THR A 39 -14.61 -16.43 1.15
N ILE A 40 -14.26 -17.70 0.90
CA ILE A 40 -12.86 -18.14 0.84
C ILE A 40 -12.11 -17.41 -0.27
N TYR A 41 -12.72 -17.31 -1.45
CA TYR A 41 -12.12 -16.60 -2.59
C TYR A 41 -11.90 -15.11 -2.30
N SER A 42 -12.91 -14.45 -1.72
CA SER A 42 -12.85 -13.03 -1.36
C SER A 42 -11.78 -12.76 -0.30
N ALA A 43 -11.68 -13.60 0.74
CA ALA A 43 -10.68 -13.47 1.78
C ALA A 43 -9.26 -13.53 1.20
N HIS A 44 -9.00 -14.52 0.34
CA HIS A 44 -7.68 -14.65 -0.27
C HIS A 44 -7.34 -13.47 -1.22
N SER A 45 -8.34 -12.86 -1.86
CA SER A 45 -8.11 -11.63 -2.62
C SER A 45 -7.87 -10.40 -1.73
N ALA A 46 -8.44 -10.34 -0.53
CA ALA A 46 -8.19 -9.27 0.42
C ALA A 46 -6.75 -9.34 0.94
N ASP A 47 -6.27 -10.55 1.29
CA ASP A 47 -4.91 -10.76 1.78
C ASP A 47 -3.85 -10.27 0.77
N ARG A 48 -4.03 -10.59 -0.52
CA ARG A 48 -3.12 -10.10 -1.57
C ARG A 48 -3.09 -8.58 -1.67
N LYS A 49 -4.24 -7.92 -1.49
CA LYS A 49 -4.34 -6.45 -1.52
C LYS A 49 -3.64 -5.83 -0.31
N VAL A 50 -3.81 -6.40 0.88
CA VAL A 50 -3.14 -5.93 2.10
C VAL A 50 -1.62 -6.02 1.96
N HIS A 51 -1.09 -7.12 1.44
CA HIS A 51 0.35 -7.22 1.17
C HIS A 51 0.83 -6.17 0.16
N ARG A 52 0.04 -5.88 -0.88
CA ARG A 52 0.39 -4.83 -1.85
C ARG A 52 0.34 -3.43 -1.22
N ILE A 53 -0.62 -3.16 -0.34
CA ILE A 53 -0.72 -1.90 0.40
C ILE A 53 0.53 -1.70 1.25
N ASN A 54 0.94 -2.70 2.03
CA ASN A 54 2.13 -2.59 2.88
C ASN A 54 3.41 -2.35 2.07
N GLN A 55 3.52 -2.95 0.88
CA GLN A 55 4.66 -2.68 -0.02
C GLN A 55 4.65 -1.24 -0.53
N LEU A 56 3.48 -0.72 -0.92
CA LEU A 56 3.34 0.66 -1.38
C LEU A 56 3.59 1.67 -0.26
N GLU A 57 3.16 1.36 0.96
CA GLU A 57 3.43 2.19 2.14
C GLU A 57 4.93 2.30 2.41
N SER A 58 5.65 1.18 2.36
CA SER A 58 7.11 1.19 2.47
C SER A 58 7.80 2.00 1.36
N GLU A 59 7.27 1.96 0.13
CA GLU A 59 7.79 2.73 -1.01
C GLU A 59 7.56 4.24 -0.81
N VAL A 60 6.41 4.62 -0.26
CA VAL A 60 6.10 6.02 0.10
C VAL A 60 7.03 6.51 1.21
N ASP A 61 7.23 5.72 2.27
CA ASP A 61 8.12 6.09 3.38
C ASP A 61 9.57 6.29 2.90
N GLU A 62 10.05 5.44 2.00
CA GLU A 62 11.38 5.56 1.39
C GLU A 62 11.51 6.85 0.56
N LEU A 63 10.51 7.13 -0.28
CA LEU A 63 10.46 8.36 -1.09
C LEU A 63 10.39 9.63 -0.23
N GLU A 64 9.61 9.61 0.85
CA GLU A 64 9.56 10.73 1.79
C GLU A 64 10.92 10.95 2.45
N SER A 65 11.59 9.89 2.90
CA SER A 65 12.94 9.98 3.44
C SER A 65 13.93 10.60 2.45
N GLU A 66 13.92 10.14 1.19
CA GLU A 66 14.79 10.70 0.15
C GLU A 66 14.50 12.18 -0.12
N HIS A 67 13.22 12.56 -0.14
CA HIS A 67 12.80 13.94 -0.34
C HIS A 67 13.24 14.83 0.84
N PHE A 68 13.08 14.37 2.08
CA PHE A 68 13.53 15.11 3.27
C PHE A 68 15.05 15.29 3.27
N ASP A 69 15.81 14.25 2.97
CA ASP A 69 17.28 14.32 2.87
C ASP A 69 17.74 15.29 1.79
N THR A 70 17.12 15.22 0.61
CA THR A 70 17.43 16.12 -0.51
C THR A 70 17.11 17.56 -0.16
N LYS A 71 15.94 17.82 0.43
CA LYS A 71 15.53 19.15 0.90
C LYS A 71 16.49 19.68 1.96
N ALA A 72 16.88 18.87 2.93
CA ALA A 72 17.83 19.25 3.96
C ALA A 72 19.19 19.63 3.36
N ARG A 73 19.68 18.84 2.38
CA ARG A 73 20.92 19.15 1.65
C ARG A 73 20.82 20.47 0.89
N LEU A 74 19.72 20.73 0.19
CA LEU A 74 19.50 22.00 -0.51
C LEU A 74 19.51 23.18 0.46
N MET A 75 18.85 23.03 1.61
CA MET A 75 18.82 24.08 2.63
C MET A 75 20.22 24.37 3.18
N GLN A 76 21.03 23.34 3.43
CA GLN A 76 22.43 23.51 3.83
C GLN A 76 23.27 24.20 2.76
N LEU A 77 23.05 23.88 1.49
CA LEU A 77 23.75 24.52 0.37
C LEU A 77 23.31 25.98 0.15
N GLY A 78 22.06 26.31 0.45
CA GLY A 78 21.49 27.65 0.35
C GLY A 78 21.74 28.55 1.57
N LEU A 79 22.43 28.07 2.59
CA LEU A 79 22.85 28.91 3.72
C LEU A 79 23.78 30.02 3.22
N GLU A 80 23.47 31.25 3.62
CA GLU A 80 24.23 32.45 3.25
C GLU A 80 25.73 32.26 3.51
N SER A 81 26.12 31.79 4.70
CA SER A 81 27.51 31.51 5.04
C SER A 81 28.21 30.51 4.11
N ARG A 82 27.49 29.51 3.59
CA ARG A 82 28.03 28.52 2.63
C ARG A 82 28.13 29.08 1.21
N VAL A 83 27.20 29.94 0.85
CA VAL A 83 27.23 30.67 -0.42
C VAL A 83 28.38 31.67 -0.41
N GLU A 84 28.57 32.40 0.69
CA GLU A 84 29.70 33.32 0.90
C GLU A 84 31.04 32.60 0.87
N GLU A 85 31.18 31.46 1.57
CA GLU A 85 32.40 30.65 1.57
C GLU A 85 32.77 30.21 0.14
N ARG A 86 31.80 29.80 -0.68
CA ARG A 86 32.02 29.47 -2.10
C ARG A 86 32.28 30.70 -2.97
N ALA A 87 31.59 31.81 -2.72
CA ALA A 87 31.78 33.05 -3.47
C ALA A 87 33.19 33.63 -3.23
N GLN A 88 33.69 33.57 -2.00
CA GLN A 88 35.05 33.96 -1.65
C GLN A 88 36.11 33.11 -2.37
N GLN A 89 35.89 31.80 -2.51
CA GLN A 89 36.77 30.93 -3.31
C GLN A 89 36.81 31.33 -4.80
N LEU A 90 35.75 31.96 -5.31
CA LEU A 90 35.66 32.48 -6.67
C LEU A 90 36.20 33.93 -6.79
N GLY A 91 36.70 34.51 -5.70
CA GLY A 91 37.20 35.89 -5.66
C GLY A 91 36.11 36.96 -5.55
N LEU A 92 34.87 36.56 -5.27
CA LEU A 92 33.72 37.45 -5.09
C LEU A 92 33.55 37.82 -3.61
N GLN A 93 33.23 39.09 -3.34
CA GLN A 93 33.00 39.60 -1.98
C GLN A 93 31.52 39.97 -1.81
N THR A 94 30.96 39.66 -0.64
CA THR A 94 29.61 40.12 -0.26
C THR A 94 29.62 41.64 -0.13
N ALA A 95 28.61 42.29 -0.71
CA ALA A 95 28.44 43.73 -0.55
C ALA A 95 27.87 44.02 0.85
N GLU A 96 28.60 44.75 1.69
CA GLU A 96 28.12 45.14 3.04
C GLU A 96 26.99 46.18 3.00
N HIS A 97 26.78 46.83 1.85
CA HIS A 97 25.80 47.89 1.68
C HIS A 97 24.90 47.60 0.47
N PRO A 98 23.58 47.83 0.59
CA PRO A 98 22.66 47.64 -0.53
C PRO A 98 23.01 48.59 -1.70
N PRO A 99 22.84 48.14 -2.96
CA PRO A 99 23.16 48.96 -4.12
C PRO A 99 22.24 50.18 -4.20
N ILE A 100 22.84 51.33 -4.49
CA ILE A 100 22.12 52.60 -4.65
C ILE A 100 21.49 52.64 -6.04
N GLN A 101 20.19 52.94 -6.09
CA GLN A 101 19.48 53.10 -7.36
C GLN A 101 19.87 54.45 -7.98
N LEU A 102 20.62 54.42 -9.08
CA LEU A 102 20.96 55.61 -9.84
C LEU A 102 19.77 56.00 -10.72
N ASN A 103 19.02 57.02 -10.31
CA ASN A 103 18.07 57.69 -11.20
C ASN A 103 18.89 58.63 -12.09
N ALA A 104 18.94 58.35 -13.39
CA ALA A 104 19.48 59.29 -14.37
C ALA A 104 18.51 60.46 -14.49
N GLU A 105 18.77 61.54 -13.75
CA GLU A 105 18.15 62.84 -14.01
C GLU A 105 18.71 63.32 -15.35
N ASN A 106 17.89 63.25 -16.39
CA ASN A 106 18.19 63.88 -17.68
C ASN A 106 17.96 65.38 -17.52
N ASP A 107 19.05 66.16 -17.61
CA ASP A 107 19.02 67.61 -17.87
C ASP A 107 18.41 67.94 -19.24
#